data_AF-A0A9D2IAR5-F1
#
_entry.id   AF-A0A9D2IAR5-F1
#
_cell.length_a   1.000
_cell.length_b   1.000
_cell.length_c   1.000
_cell.angle_alpha   90.00
_cell.angle_beta   90.00
_cell.angle_gamma   90.00
#
_symmetry.space_group_name_H-M   'P 1'
#
loop_
_entity.id
_entity.type
_entity.pdbx_description
1 polymer ?
#
loop_
_entity_poly.entity_id
_entity_poly.type
_entity_poly.pdbx_seq_one_letter_code
_entity_poly.pdbx_strand_id
1 'polypeptide(L)'
;MRCLLILLCSVVFVTSAYAQDSQNVQDTDGGVLINGVCWAATNVDEPGTFAGRPDEVGMLYQWGEKIGWSATVPMVSYPVGAKWDDAGSPTAAWLDMSDPCPEGWRVPTVEEWKSLCDESKVYSEWVKEGNSQGRRFTDRSSDASIFVPAAGFRDYHDGTLFSVSSVARYWSSTPVSSTAIRAYSLTFNDANMKPARPRYSGNAFSIRCVRR
;
A
#
# COMPACT_ATOMS: atom_id res chain seq x y z
N MET A 1 -13.73 -76.88 -35.39
CA MET A 1 -13.92 -76.07 -34.18
C MET A 1 -12.76 -75.09 -34.05
N ARG A 2 -13.01 -73.79 -34.21
CA ARG A 2 -12.39 -72.67 -33.48
C ARG A 2 -12.94 -71.37 -34.10
N CYS A 3 -13.94 -70.82 -33.41
CA CYS A 3 -14.60 -69.57 -33.77
C CYS A 3 -13.72 -68.42 -33.27
N LEU A 4 -13.40 -67.47 -34.15
CA LEU A 4 -12.54 -66.32 -33.89
C LEU A 4 -13.39 -65.19 -33.27
N LEU A 5 -13.20 -64.91 -31.97
CA LEU A 5 -13.81 -63.74 -31.32
C LEU A 5 -12.86 -62.54 -31.45
N ILE A 6 -13.30 -61.50 -32.14
CA ILE A 6 -12.61 -60.20 -32.21
C ILE A 6 -13.22 -59.31 -31.11
N LEU A 7 -12.44 -59.03 -30.07
CA LEU A 7 -12.82 -58.05 -29.03
C LEU A 7 -12.40 -56.65 -29.51
N LEU A 8 -13.37 -55.78 -29.79
CA LEU A 8 -13.15 -54.35 -30.05
C LEU A 8 -13.06 -53.62 -28.70
N CYS A 9 -11.85 -53.21 -28.29
CA CYS A 9 -11.66 -52.29 -27.17
C CYS A 9 -11.84 -50.85 -27.67
N SER A 10 -12.97 -50.24 -27.35
CA SER A 10 -13.20 -48.81 -27.51
C SER A 10 -12.47 -48.04 -26.41
N VAL A 11 -11.44 -47.27 -26.80
CA VAL A 11 -10.74 -46.35 -25.90
C VAL A 11 -11.55 -45.07 -25.79
N VAL A 12 -12.18 -44.83 -24.64
CA VAL A 12 -12.86 -43.57 -24.33
C VAL A 12 -11.82 -42.57 -23.82
N PHE A 13 -11.50 -41.55 -24.61
CA PHE A 13 -10.69 -40.42 -24.16
C PHE A 13 -11.58 -39.45 -23.40
N VAL A 14 -11.50 -39.47 -22.07
CA VAL A 14 -12.08 -38.42 -21.24
C VAL A 14 -11.10 -37.26 -21.23
N THR A 15 -11.38 -36.22 -22.01
CA THR A 15 -10.65 -34.95 -21.90
C THR A 15 -11.14 -34.23 -20.65
N SER A 16 -10.38 -34.27 -19.56
CA SER A 16 -10.65 -33.41 -18.42
C SER A 16 -10.31 -31.97 -18.80
N ALA A 17 -11.32 -31.12 -18.95
CA ALA A 17 -11.13 -29.69 -18.95
C ALA A 17 -10.68 -29.27 -17.54
N TYR A 18 -9.42 -28.85 -17.40
CA TYR A 18 -8.95 -28.24 -16.17
C TYR A 18 -9.59 -26.86 -16.08
N ALA A 19 -10.55 -26.70 -15.16
CA ALA A 19 -10.93 -25.39 -14.68
C ALA A 19 -9.73 -24.85 -13.89
N GLN A 20 -9.14 -23.76 -14.37
CA GLN A 20 -8.05 -23.09 -13.71
C GLN A 20 -8.65 -22.35 -12.51
N ASP A 21 -8.57 -22.99 -11.35
CA ASP A 21 -8.97 -22.42 -10.07
C ASP A 21 -8.12 -21.17 -9.83
N SER A 22 -8.76 -20.01 -9.66
CA SER A 22 -8.10 -18.75 -9.35
C SER A 22 -7.59 -18.81 -7.92
N GLN A 23 -6.46 -19.50 -7.73
CA GLN A 23 -5.71 -19.47 -6.49
C GLN A 23 -5.37 -18.01 -6.21
N ASN A 24 -5.95 -17.50 -5.13
CA ASN A 24 -5.63 -16.22 -4.53
C ASN A 24 -4.18 -16.34 -4.04
N VAL A 25 -3.20 -16.02 -4.90
CA VAL A 25 -1.77 -16.11 -4.57
C VAL A 25 -1.47 -14.98 -3.59
N GLN A 26 -1.72 -15.26 -2.31
CA GLN A 26 -1.05 -14.57 -1.22
C GLN A 26 0.43 -14.90 -1.38
N ASP A 27 1.23 -13.93 -1.81
CA ASP A 27 2.68 -14.03 -1.80
C ASP A 27 3.10 -14.38 -0.36
N THR A 28 3.98 -15.38 -0.20
CA THR A 28 4.32 -15.96 1.12
C THR A 28 4.96 -14.97 2.10
N ASP A 29 5.26 -13.77 1.61
CA ASP A 29 5.84 -12.63 2.32
C ASP A 29 4.80 -11.52 2.62
N GLY A 30 3.49 -11.78 2.50
CA GLY A 30 2.42 -10.85 2.94
C GLY A 30 1.97 -9.79 1.92
N GLY A 31 2.18 -10.05 0.63
CA GLY A 31 1.76 -9.17 -0.46
C GLY A 31 0.42 -9.55 -1.10
N VAL A 32 -0.31 -8.53 -1.58
CA VAL A 32 -1.58 -8.68 -2.30
C VAL A 32 -1.47 -8.01 -3.67
N LEU A 33 -1.70 -8.77 -4.73
CA LEU A 33 -1.68 -8.26 -6.11
C LEU A 33 -2.99 -7.52 -6.42
N ILE A 34 -2.90 -6.24 -6.75
CA ILE A 34 -4.04 -5.43 -7.20
C ILE A 34 -3.63 -4.65 -8.44
N ASN A 35 -4.36 -4.85 -9.53
CA ASN A 35 -4.12 -4.24 -10.84
C ASN A 35 -2.65 -4.34 -11.28
N GLY A 36 -2.06 -5.53 -11.11
CA GLY A 36 -0.68 -5.83 -11.50
C GLY A 36 0.41 -5.30 -10.58
N VAL A 37 0.07 -4.66 -9.46
CA VAL A 37 1.03 -4.16 -8.45
C VAL A 37 0.89 -4.97 -7.17
N CYS A 38 2.00 -5.49 -6.64
CA CYS A 38 2.00 -6.24 -5.38
C CYS A 38 2.14 -5.27 -4.20
N TRP A 39 1.05 -5.04 -3.47
CA TRP A 39 0.96 -4.14 -2.32
C TRP A 39 1.20 -4.88 -1.02
N ALA A 40 1.82 -4.22 -0.04
CA ALA A 40 1.87 -4.74 1.32
C ALA A 40 0.45 -4.76 1.92
N ALA A 41 0.07 -5.87 2.56
CA ALA A 41 -1.19 -5.96 3.32
C ALA A 41 -1.22 -4.98 4.52
N THR A 42 -0.03 -4.63 5.00
CA THR A 42 0.41 -3.71 6.06
C THR A 42 0.65 -2.23 5.76
N ASN A 43 0.36 -1.26 6.64
CA ASN A 43 1.15 -0.01 6.64
C ASN A 43 2.55 -0.27 7.22
N VAL A 44 3.52 0.60 6.90
CA VAL A 44 4.79 0.62 7.65
C VAL A 44 4.54 1.11 9.07
N ASP A 45 5.06 0.39 10.06
CA ASP A 45 5.06 0.82 11.46
C ASP A 45 6.40 1.46 11.81
N GLU A 46 7.22 0.88 12.69
CA GLU A 46 8.62 1.31 12.88
C GLU A 46 9.42 1.11 11.58
N PRO A 47 10.44 1.93 11.29
CA PRO A 47 11.21 1.83 10.05
C PRO A 47 11.76 0.42 9.83
N GLY A 48 11.49 -0.15 8.65
CA GLY A 48 11.87 -1.50 8.29
C GLY A 48 10.91 -2.58 8.78
N THR A 49 9.76 -2.21 9.36
CA THR A 49 8.74 -3.15 9.84
C THR A 49 7.34 -2.78 9.34
N PHE A 50 6.45 -3.77 9.28
CA PHE A 50 5.04 -3.56 9.00
C PHE A 50 4.21 -3.61 10.27
N ALA A 51 3.09 -2.88 10.29
CA ALA A 51 2.09 -2.98 11.34
C ALA A 51 1.51 -4.40 11.43
N GLY A 52 1.04 -4.82 12.60
CA GLY A 52 0.60 -6.19 12.83
C GLY A 52 -0.72 -6.56 12.14
N ARG A 53 -1.57 -5.56 11.83
CA ARG A 53 -2.91 -5.77 11.25
C ARG A 53 -3.28 -4.71 10.21
N PRO A 54 -4.15 -5.01 9.23
CA PRO A 54 -4.59 -4.03 8.22
C PRO A 54 -5.23 -2.76 8.77
N ASP A 55 -5.93 -2.86 9.90
CA ASP A 55 -6.57 -1.72 10.57
C ASP A 55 -5.60 -0.87 11.40
N GLU A 56 -4.35 -1.29 11.58
CA GLU A 56 -3.34 -0.51 12.29
C GLU A 56 -2.73 0.55 11.37
N VAL A 57 -2.73 1.79 11.84
CA VAL A 57 -2.34 2.96 11.05
C VAL A 57 -0.84 3.06 10.79
N GLY A 58 -0.02 2.36 11.59
CA GLY A 58 1.44 2.44 11.56
C GLY A 58 1.99 3.81 12.00
N MET A 59 3.21 4.11 11.57
CA MET A 59 3.84 5.42 11.78
C MET A 59 3.73 6.32 10.54
N LEU A 60 3.96 7.61 10.76
CA LEU A 60 3.96 8.65 9.74
C LEU A 60 5.39 9.08 9.45
N TYR A 61 5.71 9.33 8.19
CA TYR A 61 7.06 9.60 7.72
C TYR A 61 7.11 10.92 6.98
N GLN A 62 8.08 11.77 7.30
CA GLN A 62 8.40 12.91 6.44
C GLN A 62 9.01 12.36 5.14
N TRP A 63 8.79 13.06 4.03
CA TRP A 63 9.18 12.53 2.73
C TRP A 63 10.71 12.43 2.63
N GLY A 64 11.24 11.30 2.16
CA GLY A 64 12.68 11.09 2.03
C GLY A 64 13.40 10.73 3.34
N GLU A 65 12.68 10.62 4.46
CA GLU A 65 13.23 10.42 5.81
C GLU A 65 12.82 9.08 6.43
N LYS A 66 13.76 8.43 7.11
CA LYS A 66 13.55 7.17 7.82
C LYS A 66 13.30 7.38 9.32
N ILE A 67 12.51 8.40 9.64
CA ILE A 67 12.07 8.71 10.99
C ILE A 67 10.56 8.50 11.06
N GLY A 68 10.15 7.52 11.85
CA GLY A 68 8.74 7.24 12.08
C GLY A 68 8.21 8.17 13.16
N TRP A 69 7.04 8.79 12.94
CA TRP A 69 6.33 9.62 13.89
C TRP A 69 5.02 8.93 14.27
N SER A 70 4.73 8.83 15.57
CA SER A 70 3.50 8.17 16.05
C SER A 70 2.26 8.81 15.41
N ALA A 71 1.32 7.99 14.94
CA ALA A 71 0.03 8.45 14.43
C ALA A 71 -1.01 8.69 15.53
N THR A 72 -0.63 8.57 16.81
CA THR A 72 -1.58 8.63 17.95
C THR A 72 -1.07 9.46 19.12
N VAL A 73 0.23 9.45 19.39
CA VAL A 73 0.85 10.17 20.51
C VAL A 73 1.64 11.38 19.99
N PRO A 74 1.39 12.61 20.45
CA PRO A 74 2.12 13.80 20.00
C PRO A 74 3.64 13.65 20.16
N MET A 75 4.40 13.95 19.09
CA MET A 75 5.87 14.03 19.09
C MET A 75 6.64 12.80 19.60
N VAL A 76 6.04 11.62 19.53
CA VAL A 76 6.78 10.36 19.72
C VAL A 76 7.36 9.93 18.37
N SER A 77 8.66 9.64 18.37
CA SER A 77 9.42 9.25 17.18
C SER A 77 10.13 7.91 17.34
N TYR A 78 10.46 7.29 16.21
CA TYR A 78 11.43 6.22 16.08
C TYR A 78 12.53 6.63 15.08
N PRO A 79 13.82 6.56 15.45
CA PRO A 79 14.31 6.26 16.79
C PRO A 79 13.86 7.33 17.82
N VAL A 80 13.75 6.91 19.09
CA VAL A 80 13.28 7.79 20.16
C VAL A 80 14.18 9.01 20.31
N GLY A 81 13.57 10.19 20.39
CA GLY A 81 14.29 11.45 20.59
C GLY A 81 14.69 12.18 19.31
N ALA A 82 14.23 11.70 18.14
CA ALA A 82 14.35 12.47 16.90
C ALA A 82 13.63 13.82 17.03
N LYS A 83 14.16 14.84 16.35
CA LYS A 83 13.60 16.20 16.33
C LYS A 83 12.77 16.39 15.07
N TRP A 84 11.64 17.08 15.21
CA TRP A 84 10.83 17.46 14.07
C TRP A 84 11.59 18.48 13.22
N ASP A 85 11.60 18.28 11.90
CA ASP A 85 12.25 19.17 10.95
C ASP A 85 11.20 19.89 10.09
N ASP A 86 11.08 21.21 10.23
CA ASP A 86 10.14 22.04 9.48
C ASP A 86 10.73 22.57 8.15
N ALA A 87 12.01 22.31 7.87
CA ALA A 87 12.68 22.75 6.64
C ALA A 87 12.28 21.92 5.40
N GLY A 88 11.66 20.76 5.60
CA GLY A 88 11.30 19.80 4.55
C GLY A 88 12.41 18.80 4.24
N SER A 89 12.17 17.92 3.27
CA SER A 89 13.14 16.87 2.91
C SER A 89 14.48 17.48 2.48
N PRO A 90 15.62 16.97 2.98
CA PRO A 90 16.94 17.35 2.49
C PRO A 90 17.26 16.71 1.13
N THR A 91 16.53 15.66 0.74
CA THR A 91 16.77 14.90 -0.50
C THR A 91 15.61 15.07 -1.47
N ALA A 92 15.91 15.06 -2.78
CA ALA A 92 14.90 15.08 -3.85
C ALA A 92 14.38 13.68 -4.23
N ALA A 93 14.62 12.66 -3.40
CA ALA A 93 14.20 11.28 -3.61
C ALA A 93 14.24 10.47 -2.29
N TRP A 94 13.50 9.36 -2.24
CA TRP A 94 13.80 8.29 -1.28
C TRP A 94 15.07 7.59 -1.74
N LEU A 95 16.07 7.55 -0.87
CA LEU A 95 17.28 6.76 -1.08
C LEU A 95 17.06 5.39 -0.44
N ASP A 96 17.77 4.35 -0.88
CA ASP A 96 17.65 3.01 -0.25
C ASP A 96 17.88 3.06 1.26
N MET A 97 18.81 3.90 1.72
CA MET A 97 19.08 4.08 3.15
C MET A 97 17.97 4.81 3.92
N SER A 98 17.16 5.63 3.22
CA SER A 98 16.07 6.40 3.82
C SER A 98 14.67 5.83 3.53
N ASP A 99 14.58 4.75 2.76
CA ASP A 99 13.33 4.00 2.54
C ASP A 99 12.91 3.31 3.85
N PRO A 100 11.73 3.66 4.42
CA PRO A 100 11.26 3.07 5.65
C PRO A 100 10.61 1.70 5.43
N CYS A 101 10.43 1.24 4.18
CA CYS A 101 9.91 -0.08 3.89
C CYS A 101 10.86 -1.20 4.35
N PRO A 102 10.32 -2.37 4.77
CA PRO A 102 11.12 -3.57 5.03
C PRO A 102 11.92 -4.03 3.80
N GLU A 103 12.90 -4.90 4.02
CA GLU A 103 13.70 -5.48 2.94
C GLU A 103 12.82 -6.17 1.87
N GLY A 104 13.14 -5.99 0.60
CA GLY A 104 12.34 -6.47 -0.53
C GLY A 104 11.15 -5.57 -0.90
N TRP A 105 10.86 -4.54 -0.10
CA TRP A 105 9.78 -3.59 -0.32
C TRP A 105 10.33 -2.18 -0.61
N ARG A 106 9.47 -1.32 -1.17
CA ARG A 106 9.78 0.09 -1.40
C ARG A 106 8.56 1.00 -1.33
N VAL A 107 8.80 2.31 -1.16
CA VAL A 107 7.75 3.33 -1.29
C VAL A 107 7.18 3.33 -2.72
N PRO A 108 5.85 3.34 -2.90
CA PRO A 108 5.21 3.31 -4.22
C PRO A 108 5.40 4.60 -5.01
N THR A 109 5.50 4.49 -6.32
CA THR A 109 5.46 5.60 -7.27
C THR A 109 4.04 6.16 -7.42
N VAL A 110 3.92 7.33 -8.08
CA VAL A 110 2.62 7.95 -8.31
C VAL A 110 1.79 7.16 -9.32
N GLU A 111 2.43 6.46 -10.25
CA GLU A 111 1.74 5.61 -11.23
C GLU A 111 1.16 4.35 -10.57
N GLU A 112 1.83 3.78 -9.57
CA GLU A 112 1.27 2.69 -8.77
C GLU A 112 0.04 3.17 -7.99
N TRP A 113 0.09 4.36 -7.38
CA TRP A 113 -1.11 4.93 -6.76
C TRP A 113 -2.27 5.18 -7.73
N LYS A 114 -1.96 5.64 -8.95
CA LYS A 114 -2.97 5.77 -10.01
C LYS A 114 -3.53 4.41 -10.43
N SER A 115 -2.70 3.37 -10.52
CA SER A 115 -3.13 2.00 -10.81
C SER A 115 -4.11 1.47 -9.76
N LEU A 116 -3.83 1.68 -8.47
CA LEU A 116 -4.75 1.31 -7.38
C LEU A 116 -6.08 2.07 -7.44
N CYS A 117 -6.06 3.30 -7.96
CA CYS A 117 -7.22 4.17 -8.10
C CYS A 117 -7.95 4.04 -9.46
N ASP A 118 -7.54 3.12 -10.33
CA ASP A 118 -8.20 2.89 -11.62
C ASP A 118 -9.54 2.18 -11.41
N GLU A 119 -10.63 2.93 -11.39
CA GLU A 119 -11.99 2.43 -11.13
C GLU A 119 -12.46 1.37 -12.15
N SER A 120 -11.83 1.30 -13.33
CA SER A 120 -12.12 0.28 -14.35
C SER A 120 -11.55 -1.09 -13.99
N LYS A 121 -10.54 -1.15 -13.12
CA LYS A 121 -9.83 -2.36 -12.69
C LYS A 121 -9.96 -2.66 -11.21
N VAL A 122 -10.16 -1.62 -10.39
CA VAL A 122 -10.23 -1.71 -8.93
C VAL A 122 -11.54 -1.08 -8.45
N TYR A 123 -12.32 -1.83 -7.69
CA TYR A 123 -13.44 -1.28 -6.94
C TYR A 123 -12.95 -0.78 -5.58
N SER A 124 -13.49 0.33 -5.09
CA SER A 124 -13.16 0.79 -3.74
C SER A 124 -14.37 1.32 -2.98
N GLU A 125 -14.35 1.13 -1.67
CA GLU A 125 -15.40 1.57 -0.75
C GLU A 125 -14.80 2.13 0.54
N TRP A 126 -15.42 3.18 1.08
CA TRP A 126 -15.06 3.69 2.39
C TRP A 126 -15.74 2.85 3.47
N VAL A 127 -14.93 2.25 4.35
CA VAL A 127 -15.38 1.29 5.35
C VAL A 127 -14.64 1.48 6.66
N LYS A 128 -15.24 0.97 7.74
CA LYS A 128 -14.55 0.78 9.02
C LYS A 128 -14.09 -0.67 9.13
N GLU A 129 -12.80 -0.87 9.35
CA GLU A 129 -12.23 -2.18 9.71
C GLU A 129 -11.56 -2.05 11.08
N GLY A 130 -11.92 -2.94 12.01
CA GLY A 130 -11.45 -2.87 13.39
C GLY A 130 -11.67 -1.48 14.00
N ASN A 131 -10.57 -0.83 14.38
CA ASN A 131 -10.59 0.49 15.02
C ASN A 131 -10.42 1.67 14.05
N SER A 132 -10.22 1.41 12.76
CA SER A 132 -9.87 2.44 11.78
C SER A 132 -10.94 2.63 10.71
N GLN A 133 -11.22 3.89 10.40
CA GLN A 133 -11.88 4.26 9.15
C GLN A 133 -10.84 4.22 8.02
N GLY A 134 -11.25 3.90 6.80
CA GLY A 134 -10.35 3.87 5.66
C GLY A 134 -11.06 3.45 4.38
N ARG A 135 -10.27 3.03 3.40
CA ARG A 135 -10.79 2.59 2.11
C ARG A 135 -10.28 1.19 1.79
N ARG A 136 -11.22 0.30 1.47
CA ARG A 136 -10.89 -1.03 0.93
C ARG A 136 -10.78 -0.92 -0.58
N PHE A 137 -9.69 -1.43 -1.13
CA PHE A 137 -9.46 -1.54 -2.57
C PHE A 137 -9.52 -3.01 -2.93
N THR A 138 -10.38 -3.36 -3.90
CA THR A 138 -10.63 -4.73 -4.34
C THR A 138 -10.35 -4.83 -5.83
N ASP A 139 -9.43 -5.71 -6.20
CA ASP A 139 -9.14 -6.04 -7.59
C ASP A 139 -10.35 -6.72 -8.24
N ARG A 140 -10.85 -6.18 -9.34
CA ARG A 140 -12.07 -6.70 -9.99
C ARG A 140 -11.87 -8.05 -10.69
N SER A 141 -10.63 -8.45 -10.95
CA SER A 141 -10.32 -9.67 -11.70
C SER A 141 -10.08 -10.88 -10.80
N SER A 142 -9.67 -10.65 -9.55
CA SER A 142 -9.27 -11.69 -8.60
C SER A 142 -10.02 -11.65 -7.27
N ASP A 143 -10.81 -10.60 -7.01
CA ASP A 143 -11.46 -10.30 -5.72
C ASP A 143 -10.47 -10.15 -4.54
N ALA A 144 -9.16 -10.10 -4.82
CA ALA A 144 -8.14 -9.78 -3.83
C ALA A 144 -8.31 -8.34 -3.34
N SER A 145 -8.11 -8.09 -2.04
CA SER A 145 -8.32 -6.76 -1.47
C SER A 145 -7.29 -6.37 -0.42
N ILE A 146 -7.08 -5.07 -0.28
CA ILE A 146 -6.32 -4.44 0.81
C ILE A 146 -7.16 -3.35 1.47
N PHE A 147 -6.98 -3.18 2.78
CA PHE A 147 -7.52 -2.05 3.52
C PHE A 147 -6.44 -1.01 3.77
N VAL A 148 -6.74 0.24 3.42
CA VAL A 148 -5.84 1.38 3.58
C VAL A 148 -6.46 2.34 4.61
N PRO A 149 -5.95 2.38 5.85
CA PRO A 149 -6.54 3.15 6.93
C PRO A 149 -6.31 4.67 6.78
N ALA A 150 -7.25 5.48 7.28
CA ALA A 150 -7.18 6.93 7.33
C ALA A 150 -6.49 7.40 8.61
N ALA A 151 -5.15 7.32 8.62
CA ALA A 151 -4.31 7.67 9.76
C ALA A 151 -4.26 9.18 10.10
N GLY A 152 -4.78 10.05 9.21
CA GLY A 152 -4.51 11.48 9.29
C GLY A 152 -3.11 11.82 8.78
N PHE A 153 -2.54 12.90 9.29
CA PHE A 153 -1.18 13.35 8.96
C PHE A 153 -0.63 14.29 10.02
N ARG A 154 0.69 14.43 10.09
CA ARG A 154 1.33 15.51 10.86
C ARG A 154 1.72 16.67 9.95
N ASP A 155 1.36 17.87 10.36
CA ASP A 155 1.65 19.10 9.63
C ASP A 155 3.13 19.46 9.69
N TYR A 156 3.69 19.96 8.60
CA TYR A 156 5.12 20.24 8.51
C TYR A 156 5.60 21.38 9.43
N HIS A 157 4.73 22.32 9.79
CA HIS A 157 5.12 23.50 10.58
C HIS A 157 5.54 23.16 12.01
N ASP A 158 4.81 22.24 12.64
CA ASP A 158 4.94 21.97 14.07
C ASP A 158 4.76 20.49 14.43
N GLY A 159 4.49 19.63 13.44
CA GLY A 159 4.21 18.20 13.60
C GLY A 159 2.84 17.89 14.22
N THR A 160 1.94 18.87 14.35
CA THR A 160 0.59 18.67 14.90
C THR A 160 -0.18 17.64 14.07
N LEU A 161 -0.82 16.69 14.75
CA LEU A 161 -1.58 15.61 14.13
C LEU A 161 -3.01 16.08 13.77
N PHE A 162 -3.40 15.90 12.52
CA PHE A 162 -4.70 16.31 11.99
C PHE A 162 -5.45 15.17 11.31
N SER A 163 -6.78 15.29 11.27
CA SER A 163 -7.69 14.49 10.44
C SER A 163 -7.63 12.96 10.65
N VAL A 164 -7.27 12.54 11.87
CA VAL A 164 -7.32 11.12 12.27
C VAL A 164 -8.71 10.56 11.97
N SER A 165 -8.76 9.37 11.39
CA SER A 165 -9.98 8.65 11.00
C SER A 165 -10.89 9.34 9.97
N SER A 166 -10.46 10.45 9.35
CA SER A 166 -11.27 11.19 8.36
C SER A 166 -10.53 11.45 7.04
N VAL A 167 -9.20 11.48 7.05
CA VAL A 167 -8.39 11.66 5.84
C VAL A 167 -7.22 10.70 5.84
N ALA A 168 -7.00 10.06 4.70
CA ALA A 168 -5.80 9.30 4.41
C ALA A 168 -4.84 10.15 3.57
N ARG A 169 -3.56 10.17 3.94
CA ARG A 169 -2.47 10.67 3.12
C ARG A 169 -1.34 9.66 3.13
N TYR A 170 -0.89 9.29 1.93
CA TYR A 170 0.16 8.31 1.72
C TYR A 170 1.18 8.84 0.75
N TRP A 171 2.47 8.76 1.11
CA TRP A 171 3.51 9.25 0.22
C TRP A 171 3.63 8.40 -1.05
N SER A 172 4.03 9.07 -2.12
CA SER A 172 4.67 8.46 -3.27
C SER A 172 6.18 8.68 -3.20
N SER A 173 6.97 7.84 -3.86
CA SER A 173 8.37 8.08 -4.13
C SER A 173 8.63 9.09 -5.25
N THR A 174 7.60 9.50 -5.97
CA THR A 174 7.72 10.44 -7.10
C THR A 174 7.75 11.91 -6.61
N PRO A 175 8.85 12.65 -6.87
CA PRO A 175 8.89 14.08 -6.57
C PRO A 175 8.04 14.88 -7.56
N VAL A 176 7.58 16.07 -7.14
CA VAL A 176 6.81 17.00 -8.00
C VAL A 176 7.73 17.81 -8.90
N SER A 177 8.95 18.04 -8.46
CA SER A 177 9.99 18.79 -9.16
C SER A 177 11.36 18.24 -8.76
N SER A 178 12.43 18.66 -9.41
CA SER A 178 13.79 18.32 -8.99
C SER A 178 14.17 18.87 -7.61
N THR A 179 13.35 19.76 -7.02
CA THR A 179 13.55 20.25 -5.65
C THR A 179 12.81 19.38 -4.64
N ALA A 180 13.45 19.16 -3.48
CA ALA A 180 12.96 18.34 -2.38
C ALA A 180 11.75 18.93 -1.62
N ILE A 181 11.18 20.06 -2.07
CA ILE A 181 10.15 20.80 -1.34
C ILE A 181 8.79 20.10 -1.40
N ARG A 182 8.49 19.41 -2.51
CA ARG A 182 7.19 18.78 -2.73
C ARG A 182 7.29 17.42 -3.38
N ALA A 183 6.45 16.51 -2.89
CA ALA A 183 6.27 15.18 -3.46
C ALA A 183 4.79 14.85 -3.66
N TYR A 184 4.52 13.85 -4.50
CA TYR A 184 3.16 13.37 -4.70
C TYR A 184 2.72 12.48 -3.54
N SER A 185 1.43 12.53 -3.26
CA SER A 185 0.77 11.65 -2.29
C SER A 185 -0.55 11.16 -2.87
N LEU A 186 -0.95 9.94 -2.51
CA LEU A 186 -2.36 9.58 -2.51
C LEU A 186 -3.04 10.33 -1.37
N THR A 187 -4.15 11.01 -1.65
CA THR A 187 -5.03 11.60 -0.64
C THR A 187 -6.47 11.17 -0.89
N PHE A 188 -7.15 10.67 0.14
CA PHE A 188 -8.57 10.38 0.04
C PHE A 188 -9.33 10.58 1.37
N ASN A 189 -10.64 10.68 1.25
CA ASN A 189 -11.62 10.56 2.33
C ASN A 189 -12.82 9.72 1.83
N ASP A 190 -13.94 9.78 2.53
CA ASP A 190 -15.18 9.09 2.17
C ASP A 190 -15.71 9.52 0.79
N ALA A 191 -15.62 10.81 0.47
CA ALA A 191 -16.20 11.39 -0.74
C ALA A 191 -15.22 11.56 -1.92
N ASN A 192 -13.93 11.72 -1.67
CA ASN A 192 -12.94 12.10 -2.68
C ASN A 192 -11.69 11.22 -2.64
N MET A 193 -11.13 10.95 -3.81
CA MET A 193 -9.86 10.26 -3.97
C MET A 193 -9.00 10.98 -5.02
N LYS A 194 -7.72 11.21 -4.70
CA LYS A 194 -6.75 11.88 -5.56
C LYS A 194 -5.42 11.12 -5.49
N PRO A 195 -5.06 10.33 -6.52
CA PRO A 195 -3.83 9.51 -6.50
C PRO A 195 -2.54 10.33 -6.59
N ALA A 196 -2.61 11.57 -7.07
CA ALA A 196 -1.45 12.42 -7.31
C ALA A 196 -1.68 13.84 -6.77
N ARG A 197 -1.67 14.00 -5.44
CA ARG A 197 -1.79 15.32 -4.80
C ARG A 197 -0.42 15.82 -4.33
N PRO A 198 0.07 16.97 -4.83
CA PRO A 198 1.38 17.48 -4.45
C PRO A 198 1.35 18.13 -3.07
N ARG A 199 2.25 17.72 -2.17
CA ARG A 199 2.30 18.10 -0.75
C ARG A 199 3.71 18.53 -0.35
N TYR A 200 3.84 19.34 0.70
CA TYR A 200 5.14 19.70 1.25
C TYR A 200 5.81 18.49 1.89
N SER A 201 7.07 18.24 1.52
CA SER A 201 7.84 17.07 1.96
C SER A 201 8.02 16.98 3.47
N GLY A 202 8.00 18.11 4.17
CA GLY A 202 8.06 18.15 5.64
C GLY A 202 6.80 17.64 6.35
N ASN A 203 5.69 17.36 5.66
CA ASN A 203 4.56 16.71 6.32
C ASN A 203 4.89 15.24 6.61
N ALA A 204 4.40 14.67 7.70
CA ALA A 204 4.49 13.23 7.90
C ALA A 204 3.20 12.52 7.48
N PHE A 205 3.31 11.59 6.52
CA PHE A 205 2.22 10.77 5.99
C PHE A 205 2.52 9.28 6.14
N SER A 206 1.49 8.44 6.04
CA SER A 206 1.67 6.98 6.07
C SER A 206 2.43 6.47 4.83
N ILE A 207 3.06 5.31 4.98
CA ILE A 207 3.66 4.55 3.87
C ILE A 207 2.94 3.21 3.74
N ARG A 208 2.58 2.86 2.51
CA ARG A 208 2.03 1.55 2.13
C ARG A 208 2.93 1.01 1.02
N CYS A 209 3.80 0.07 1.36
CA CYS A 209 4.85 -0.35 0.44
C CYS A 209 4.30 -1.19 -0.71
N VAL A 210 5.10 -1.25 -1.78
CA VAL A 210 4.95 -2.20 -2.89
C VAL A 210 6.20 -3.05 -3.00
N ARG A 211 6.06 -4.27 -3.55
CA ARG A 211 7.21 -5.15 -3.79
C ARG A 211 8.19 -4.48 -4.76
N ARG A 212 9.49 -4.64 -4.52
CA ARG A 212 10.53 -4.13 -5.42
C ARG A 212 10.47 -4.75 -6.80
#